data_AF-A0A9D5SJN5-F1
#
_entry.id   AF-A0A9D5SJN5-F1
#
_cell.length_a   1.000
_cell.length_b   1.000
_cell.length_c   1.000
_cell.angle_alpha   90.00
_cell.angle_beta   90.00
_cell.angle_gamma   90.00
#
_symmetry.space_group_name_H-M   'P 1'
#
loop_
_entity.id
_entity.type
_entity.pdbx_description
1 polymer ?
#
loop_
_entity_poly.entity_id
_entity_poly.type
_entity_poly.pdbx_seq_one_letter_code
_entity_poly.pdbx_strand_id
1 'polypeptide(L)'
;MSQQKKTRLAIGIASIVSAILFVVLLVVGIIYNGGALAKTLLIIISVLVLALAAELGYLYFLFGDIRPNYFLFNSKTNRNNSVQKLTFQTVNVRMNRYLASYASSEGKIWTDRVFDNPSLEMDDVFKPLVAYKLLYDLAERDFDAGWKCFDLASDETVEFICAAIEMNGDTEVAGYLRQFKAAKPTNLKYVRDYLVKNRKYLQSKMFRYTVDNIEKF
;
A
#
# COMPACT_ATOMS: atom_id res chain seq x y z
N MET A 1 -16.44 8.79 4.58
CA MET A 1 -16.38 7.43 5.17
C MET A 1 -16.72 6.43 4.07
N SER A 2 -15.79 5.55 3.69
CA SER A 2 -15.97 4.61 2.57
C SER A 2 -17.19 3.71 2.80
N GLN A 3 -17.87 3.30 1.72
CA GLN A 3 -19.08 2.48 1.77
C GLN A 3 -18.87 1.19 2.58
N GLN A 4 -17.70 0.56 2.46
CA GLN A 4 -17.29 -0.59 3.26
C GLN A 4 -17.26 -0.33 4.78
N LYS A 5 -16.81 0.86 5.23
CA LYS A 5 -16.82 1.21 6.66
C LYS A 5 -18.24 1.36 7.20
N LYS A 6 -19.18 1.86 6.39
CA LYS A 6 -20.61 1.94 6.76
C LYS A 6 -21.22 0.54 6.87
N THR A 7 -20.96 -0.32 5.87
CA THR A 7 -21.44 -1.71 5.87
C THR A 7 -20.90 -2.49 7.07
N ARG A 8 -19.60 -2.38 7.37
CA ARG A 8 -19.00 -3.04 8.54
C ARG A 8 -19.61 -2.58 9.85
N LEU A 9 -19.82 -1.27 10.02
CA LEU A 9 -20.47 -0.73 11.21
C LEU A 9 -21.89 -1.28 11.35
N ALA A 10 -22.66 -1.31 10.25
CA ALA A 10 -24.01 -1.85 10.23
C ALA A 10 -24.04 -3.35 10.59
N ILE A 11 -23.13 -4.16 10.06
CA ILE A 11 -23.00 -5.60 10.40
C ILE A 11 -22.64 -5.77 11.88
N GLY A 12 -21.71 -4.97 12.41
CA GLY A 12 -21.34 -5.00 13.82
C GLY A 12 -22.52 -4.66 14.74
N ILE A 13 -23.28 -3.61 14.41
CA ILE A 13 -24.51 -3.24 15.15
C ILE A 13 -25.55 -4.36 15.06
N ALA A 14 -25.77 -4.93 13.87
CA ALA A 14 -26.73 -6.01 13.66
C ALA A 14 -26.36 -7.29 14.45
N SER A 15 -25.06 -7.63 14.55
CA SER A 15 -24.57 -8.73 15.37
C SER A 15 -24.87 -8.52 16.86
N ILE A 16 -24.61 -7.32 17.40
CA ILE A 16 -24.87 -6.98 18.80
C ILE A 16 -26.38 -7.01 19.09
N VAL A 17 -27.20 -6.40 18.23
CA VAL A 17 -28.67 -6.39 18.39
C VAL A 17 -29.22 -7.82 18.36
N SER A 18 -28.71 -8.68 17.47
CA SER A 18 -29.11 -10.09 17.39
C SER A 18 -28.71 -10.86 18.66
N ALA A 19 -27.51 -10.62 19.21
CA ALA A 19 -27.08 -11.24 20.46
C ALA A 19 -27.97 -10.82 21.66
N ILE A 20 -28.37 -9.55 21.73
CA ILE A 20 -29.30 -9.06 22.75
C ILE A 20 -30.68 -9.71 22.57
N LEU A 21 -31.18 -9.78 21.34
CA LEU A 21 -32.46 -10.40 21.02
C LEU A 21 -32.49 -11.88 21.40
N PHE A 22 -31.39 -12.61 21.17
CA PHE A 22 -31.23 -13.99 21.64
C PHE A 22 -31.46 -14.10 23.16
N VAL A 23 -30.79 -13.28 23.96
CA VAL A 23 -30.91 -13.32 25.43
C VAL A 23 -32.35 -13.04 25.84
N VAL A 24 -32.99 -12.03 25.25
CA VAL A 24 -34.39 -11.68 25.54
C VAL A 24 -35.32 -12.84 25.20
N LEU A 25 -35.21 -13.41 23.99
CA LEU A 25 -36.06 -14.51 23.54
C LEU A 25 -35.86 -15.78 24.37
N LEU A 26 -34.64 -16.08 24.77
CA LEU A 26 -34.33 -17.22 25.62
C LEU A 26 -34.96 -17.06 27.00
N VAL A 27 -34.83 -15.88 27.62
CA VAL A 27 -35.43 -15.58 28.94
C VAL A 27 -36.95 -15.65 28.87
N VAL A 28 -37.56 -15.05 27.84
CA VAL A 28 -39.01 -15.13 27.60
C VAL A 28 -39.43 -16.58 27.40
N GLY A 29 -38.72 -17.35 26.58
CA GLY A 29 -38.99 -18.77 26.36
C GLY A 29 -38.90 -19.61 27.64
N ILE A 30 -37.96 -19.33 28.54
CA ILE A 30 -37.81 -20.05 29.81
C ILE A 30 -39.00 -19.77 30.75
N ILE A 31 -39.36 -18.49 30.91
CA ILE A 31 -40.38 -18.01 31.86
C ILE A 31 -41.81 -18.18 31.30
N TYR A 32 -41.95 -18.45 30.00
CA TYR A 32 -43.26 -18.63 29.36
C TYR A 32 -44.01 -19.84 29.94
N ASN A 33 -45.14 -19.57 30.59
CA ASN A 33 -46.03 -20.54 31.23
C ASN A 33 -47.27 -20.88 30.36
N GLY A 34 -47.26 -20.55 29.08
CA GLY A 34 -48.33 -20.93 28.13
C GLY A 34 -48.16 -22.34 27.57
N GLY A 35 -48.64 -22.57 26.34
CA GLY A 35 -48.58 -23.88 25.69
C GLY A 35 -47.16 -24.37 25.41
N ALA A 36 -46.91 -25.67 25.59
CA ALA A 36 -45.60 -26.30 25.41
C ALA A 36 -45.01 -26.07 24.01
N LEU A 37 -45.83 -26.08 22.96
CA LEU A 37 -45.39 -25.81 21.58
C LEU A 37 -44.82 -24.40 21.42
N ALA A 38 -45.48 -23.38 21.97
CA ALA A 38 -45.02 -22.00 21.89
C ALA A 38 -43.71 -21.81 22.68
N LYS A 39 -43.57 -22.48 23.83
CA LYS A 39 -42.33 -22.51 24.60
C LYS A 39 -41.16 -23.08 23.78
N THR A 40 -41.37 -24.25 23.18
CA THR A 40 -40.33 -24.90 22.36
C THR A 40 -39.96 -24.07 21.14
N LEU A 41 -40.95 -23.45 20.46
CA LEU A 41 -40.69 -22.57 19.32
C LEU A 41 -39.85 -21.34 19.71
N LEU A 42 -40.14 -20.70 20.85
CA LEU A 42 -39.36 -19.56 21.34
C LEU A 42 -37.89 -19.93 21.59
N ILE A 43 -37.66 -21.11 22.18
CA ILE A 43 -36.29 -21.61 22.41
C ILE A 43 -35.58 -21.86 21.08
N ILE A 44 -36.23 -22.52 20.11
CA ILE A 44 -35.64 -22.76 18.78
C ILE A 44 -35.30 -21.44 18.08
N ILE A 45 -36.22 -20.47 18.09
CA ILE A 45 -35.98 -19.14 17.49
C ILE A 45 -34.81 -18.45 18.17
N SER A 46 -34.69 -18.54 19.50
CA SER A 46 -33.56 -17.95 20.21
C SER A 46 -32.22 -18.55 19.73
N VAL A 47 -32.14 -19.87 19.57
CA VAL A 47 -30.92 -20.54 19.07
C VAL A 47 -30.59 -20.12 17.64
N LEU A 48 -31.59 -19.97 16.76
CA LEU A 48 -31.39 -19.48 15.40
C LEU A 48 -30.87 -18.03 15.38
N VAL A 49 -31.38 -17.17 16.27
CA VAL A 49 -30.90 -15.79 16.41
C VAL A 49 -29.45 -15.74 16.92
N LEU A 50 -29.06 -16.66 17.81
CA LEU A 50 -27.66 -16.80 18.24
C LEU A 50 -26.75 -17.21 17.08
N ALA A 51 -27.18 -18.17 16.25
CA ALA A 51 -26.42 -18.58 15.06
C ALA A 51 -26.24 -17.41 14.08
N LEU A 52 -27.30 -16.63 13.85
CA LEU A 52 -27.24 -15.41 13.03
C LEU A 52 -26.28 -14.36 13.60
N ALA A 53 -26.30 -14.15 14.93
CA ALA A 53 -25.38 -13.22 15.59
C ALA A 53 -23.91 -13.63 15.40
N ALA A 54 -23.63 -14.93 15.48
CA ALA A 54 -22.29 -15.50 15.25
C ALA A 54 -21.84 -15.34 13.79
N GLU A 55 -22.72 -15.60 12.82
CA GLU A 55 -22.42 -15.42 11.39
C GLU A 55 -22.16 -13.95 11.04
N LEU A 56 -22.96 -13.02 11.57
CA LEU A 56 -22.73 -11.58 11.42
C LEU A 56 -21.42 -11.14 12.10
N GLY A 57 -21.09 -11.71 13.25
CA GLY A 57 -19.82 -11.47 13.94
C GLY A 57 -18.62 -11.97 13.12
N TYR A 58 -18.75 -13.13 12.50
CA TYR A 58 -17.75 -13.67 11.58
C TYR A 58 -17.57 -12.79 10.34
N LEU A 59 -18.66 -12.33 9.72
CA LEU A 59 -18.61 -11.37 8.63
C LEU A 59 -17.98 -10.05 9.07
N TYR A 60 -18.29 -9.53 10.25
CA TYR A 60 -17.66 -8.32 10.78
C TYR A 60 -16.13 -8.46 10.92
N PHE A 61 -15.67 -9.65 11.31
CA PHE A 61 -14.25 -9.99 11.36
C PHE A 61 -13.66 -10.09 9.95
N LEU A 62 -14.37 -10.74 9.01
CA LEU A 62 -13.94 -10.88 7.63
C LEU A 62 -13.85 -9.53 6.88
N PHE A 63 -14.76 -8.61 7.15
CA PHE A 63 -14.72 -7.24 6.64
C PHE A 63 -13.75 -6.33 7.41
N GLY A 64 -12.98 -6.87 8.35
CA GLY A 64 -11.81 -6.19 8.91
C GLY A 64 -10.78 -5.89 7.84
N ASP A 65 -9.91 -4.91 8.06
CA ASP A 65 -8.68 -4.75 7.25
C ASP A 65 -7.79 -5.97 7.50
N ILE A 66 -8.09 -7.11 6.83
CA ILE A 66 -7.36 -8.37 7.00
C ILE A 66 -5.95 -8.26 6.43
N ARG A 67 -5.77 -7.39 5.43
CA ARG A 67 -4.49 -7.25 4.74
C ARG A 67 -3.74 -6.03 5.27
N PRO A 68 -2.57 -6.22 5.91
CA PRO A 68 -1.72 -5.11 6.30
C PRO A 68 -1.24 -4.43 5.03
N ASN A 69 -1.66 -3.19 4.83
CA ASN A 69 -1.21 -2.40 3.70
C ASN A 69 0.20 -1.87 3.98
N TYR A 70 1.14 -2.06 3.05
CA TYR A 70 2.55 -1.76 3.30
C TYR A 70 2.81 -0.32 3.79
N PHE A 71 2.08 0.66 3.25
CA PHE A 71 2.25 2.07 3.57
C PHE A 71 1.40 2.53 4.77
N LEU A 72 0.21 1.97 4.95
CA LEU A 72 -0.73 2.38 5.99
C LEU A 72 -0.58 1.59 7.30
N PHE A 73 0.00 0.38 7.25
CA PHE A 73 0.01 -0.52 8.39
C PHE A 73 0.81 0.06 9.57
N ASN A 74 0.13 0.16 10.71
CA ASN A 74 0.72 0.57 11.98
C ASN A 74 0.91 -0.66 12.88
N SER A 75 2.17 -1.03 13.12
CA SER A 75 2.53 -2.17 13.95
C SER A 75 2.11 -2.03 15.41
N LYS A 76 1.99 -0.80 15.94
CA LYS A 76 1.57 -0.56 17.33
C LYS A 76 0.10 -0.87 17.56
N THR A 77 -0.75 -0.53 16.59
CA THR A 77 -2.21 -0.71 16.68
C THR A 77 -2.70 -1.95 15.94
N ASN A 78 -1.81 -2.67 15.26
CA ASN A 78 -2.09 -3.80 14.38
C ASN A 78 -3.22 -3.51 13.38
N ARG A 79 -3.25 -2.29 12.83
CA ARG A 79 -4.32 -1.77 11.97
C ARG A 79 -3.74 -0.82 10.92
N ASN A 80 -4.41 -0.71 9.78
CA ASN A 80 -4.08 0.26 8.75
C ASN A 80 -4.54 1.66 9.18
N ASN A 81 -3.65 2.64 9.07
CA ASN A 81 -4.00 4.05 9.19
C ASN A 81 -4.87 4.48 8.01
N SER A 82 -5.63 5.57 8.19
CA SER A 82 -6.40 6.16 7.10
C SER A 82 -5.47 6.82 6.06
N VAL A 83 -5.81 6.72 4.78
CA VAL A 83 -5.05 7.34 3.66
C VAL A 83 -4.81 8.84 3.89
N GLN A 84 -5.74 9.56 4.52
CA GLN A 84 -5.61 11.00 4.83
C GLN A 84 -4.45 11.32 5.78
N LYS A 85 -3.93 10.33 6.53
CA LYS A 85 -2.78 10.49 7.42
C LYS A 85 -1.46 10.11 6.72
N LEU A 86 -1.52 9.61 5.49
CA LEU A 86 -0.33 9.27 4.73
C LEU A 86 0.39 10.55 4.34
N THR A 87 1.70 10.58 4.59
CA THR A 87 2.58 11.70 4.25
C THR A 87 3.68 11.22 3.31
N PHE A 88 4.25 12.13 2.53
CA PHE A 88 5.40 11.81 1.68
C PHE A 88 6.54 11.19 2.48
N GLN A 89 6.87 11.75 3.66
CA GLN A 89 7.93 11.22 4.53
C GLN A 89 7.68 9.76 4.92
N THR A 90 6.42 9.39 5.16
CA THR A 90 6.06 8.00 5.46
C THR A 90 6.33 7.10 4.26
N VAL A 91 5.92 7.53 3.06
CA VAL A 91 6.20 6.81 1.81
C VAL A 91 7.70 6.68 1.58
N ASN A 92 8.46 7.78 1.71
CA ASN A 92 9.90 7.80 1.50
C ASN A 92 10.65 6.84 2.45
N VAL A 93 10.29 6.84 3.74
CA VAL A 93 10.87 5.92 4.73
C VAL A 93 10.52 4.46 4.44
N ARG A 94 9.29 4.19 4.00
CA ARG A 94 8.86 2.84 3.60
C ARG A 94 9.61 2.37 2.36
N MET A 95 9.77 3.23 1.36
CA MET A 95 10.57 2.93 0.17
C MET A 95 12.04 2.71 0.49
N ASN A 96 12.64 3.46 1.43
CA ASN A 96 14.00 3.18 1.90
C ASN A 96 14.12 1.74 2.45
N ARG A 97 13.14 1.29 3.23
CA ARG A 97 13.13 -0.09 3.77
C ARG A 97 12.91 -1.12 2.69
N TYR A 98 12.06 -0.83 1.71
CA TYR A 98 11.84 -1.67 0.55
C TYR A 98 13.14 -1.83 -0.25
N LEU A 99 13.83 -0.74 -0.58
CA LEU A 99 15.09 -0.81 -1.33
C LEU A 99 16.24 -1.46 -0.54
N ALA A 100 16.23 -1.36 0.79
CA ALA A 100 17.23 -1.99 1.63
C ALA A 100 17.22 -3.53 1.57
N SER A 101 16.14 -4.18 1.13
CA SER A 101 16.16 -5.63 0.87
C SER A 101 16.88 -6.00 -0.42
N TYR A 102 17.10 -5.02 -1.31
CA TYR A 102 17.67 -5.23 -2.64
C TYR A 102 19.14 -4.79 -2.73
N ALA A 103 19.52 -3.75 -2.00
CA ALA A 103 20.89 -3.26 -1.94
C ALA A 103 21.28 -2.87 -0.51
N SER A 104 22.51 -3.19 -0.13
CA SER A 104 23.08 -2.84 1.19
C SER A 104 23.29 -1.33 1.38
N SER A 105 23.33 -0.56 0.29
CA SER A 105 23.37 0.89 0.31
C SER A 105 22.73 1.48 -0.95
N GLU A 106 22.30 2.74 -0.87
CA GLU A 106 21.58 3.42 -1.96
C GLU A 106 22.41 3.65 -3.22
N GLY A 107 23.73 3.83 -3.11
CA GLY A 107 24.60 3.95 -4.28
C GLY A 107 24.76 2.61 -5.01
N LYS A 108 24.76 1.52 -4.25
CA LYS A 108 24.95 0.16 -4.78
C LYS A 108 23.79 -0.32 -5.64
N ILE A 109 22.59 0.24 -5.47
CA ILE A 109 21.45 -0.14 -6.32
C ILE A 109 21.66 0.20 -7.80
N TRP A 110 22.49 1.23 -8.07
CA TRP A 110 22.84 1.67 -9.42
C TRP A 110 23.99 0.86 -10.03
N THR A 111 24.89 0.35 -9.19
CA THR A 111 26.14 -0.29 -9.64
C THR A 111 26.12 -1.80 -9.56
N ASP A 112 25.40 -2.38 -8.60
CA ASP A 112 25.38 -3.83 -8.34
C ASP A 112 24.46 -4.58 -9.31
N ARG A 113 24.02 -3.93 -10.40
CA ARG A 113 23.16 -4.52 -11.45
C ARG A 113 21.93 -5.22 -10.85
N VAL A 114 21.38 -4.63 -9.78
CA VAL A 114 20.27 -5.19 -9.01
C VAL A 114 19.07 -5.47 -9.93
N PHE A 115 18.83 -4.60 -10.89
CA PHE A 115 17.74 -4.71 -11.86
C PHE A 115 18.04 -5.65 -13.04
N ASP A 116 19.29 -6.06 -13.21
CA ASP A 116 19.70 -6.99 -14.26
C ASP A 116 19.65 -8.45 -13.74
N ASN A 117 19.37 -8.65 -12.44
CA ASN A 117 19.27 -9.97 -11.84
C ASN A 117 17.86 -10.58 -12.09
N PRO A 118 17.76 -11.68 -12.86
CA PRO A 118 16.48 -12.33 -13.15
C PRO A 118 15.84 -13.01 -11.94
N SER A 119 16.59 -13.27 -10.86
CA SER A 119 16.04 -13.83 -9.62
C SER A 119 15.38 -12.78 -8.72
N LEU A 120 15.49 -11.50 -9.07
CA LEU A 120 14.94 -10.40 -8.32
C LEU A 120 13.54 -10.07 -8.83
N GLU A 121 12.55 -10.76 -8.28
CA GLU A 121 11.14 -10.45 -8.54
C GLU A 121 10.73 -9.20 -7.75
N MET A 122 10.49 -8.12 -8.50
CA MET A 122 9.86 -6.90 -8.00
C MET A 122 8.41 -6.88 -8.48
N ASP A 123 7.49 -6.82 -7.54
CA ASP A 123 6.07 -6.63 -7.83
C ASP A 123 5.87 -5.40 -8.73
N ASP A 124 5.10 -5.56 -9.81
CA ASP A 124 4.88 -4.52 -10.82
C ASP A 124 4.35 -3.22 -10.24
N VAL A 125 3.57 -3.31 -9.15
CA VAL A 125 3.03 -2.14 -8.46
C VAL A 125 4.12 -1.26 -7.83
N PHE A 126 5.27 -1.83 -7.44
CA PHE A 126 6.39 -1.09 -6.85
C PHE A 126 7.35 -0.49 -7.87
N LYS A 127 7.40 -0.99 -9.11
CA LYS A 127 8.37 -0.53 -10.13
C LYS A 127 8.34 0.99 -10.32
N PRO A 128 7.17 1.66 -10.51
CA PRO A 128 7.14 3.11 -10.67
C PRO A 128 7.62 3.84 -9.41
N LEU A 129 7.29 3.33 -8.22
CA LEU A 129 7.75 3.91 -6.95
C LEU A 129 9.26 3.82 -6.79
N VAL A 130 9.86 2.69 -7.16
CA VAL A 130 11.31 2.50 -7.14
C VAL A 130 11.97 3.50 -8.07
N ALA A 131 11.47 3.66 -9.29
CA ALA A 131 12.03 4.61 -10.26
C ALA A 131 11.96 6.06 -9.75
N TYR A 132 10.81 6.52 -9.27
CA TYR A 132 10.68 7.87 -8.70
C TYR A 132 11.55 8.06 -7.46
N LYS A 133 11.66 7.05 -6.60
CA LYS A 133 12.48 7.08 -5.39
C LYS A 133 13.95 7.25 -5.73
N LEU A 134 14.47 6.45 -6.66
CA LEU A 134 15.86 6.51 -7.10
C LEU A 134 16.22 7.88 -7.68
N LEU A 135 15.37 8.44 -8.53
CA LEU A 135 15.58 9.78 -9.09
C LEU A 135 15.46 10.87 -8.03
N TYR A 136 14.50 10.73 -7.10
CA TYR A 136 14.32 11.66 -6.00
C TYR A 136 15.55 11.70 -5.09
N ASP A 137 16.15 10.54 -4.78
CA ASP A 137 17.33 10.46 -3.91
C ASP A 137 18.56 11.09 -4.54
N LEU A 138 18.77 10.89 -5.83
CA LEU A 138 19.81 11.59 -6.59
C LEU A 138 19.62 13.10 -6.53
N ALA A 139 18.39 13.58 -6.73
CA ALA A 139 18.04 14.99 -6.70
C ALA A 139 18.06 15.61 -5.28
N GLU A 140 17.75 14.85 -4.24
CA GLU A 140 17.67 15.32 -2.86
C GLU A 140 19.04 15.50 -2.23
N ARG A 141 19.92 14.49 -2.37
CA ARG A 141 21.21 14.48 -1.68
C ARG A 141 22.30 15.23 -2.42
N ASP A 142 22.13 15.44 -3.72
CA ASP A 142 23.00 16.23 -4.59
C ASP A 142 24.51 16.10 -4.33
N PHE A 143 24.99 14.87 -4.19
CA PHE A 143 26.38 14.55 -3.88
C PHE A 143 27.03 13.72 -4.99
N ASP A 144 28.30 14.02 -5.29
CA ASP A 144 28.98 13.53 -6.49
C ASP A 144 29.09 12.01 -6.56
N ALA A 145 29.17 11.32 -5.41
CA ALA A 145 29.25 9.86 -5.38
C ALA A 145 27.97 9.18 -5.88
N GLY A 146 26.78 9.75 -5.62
CA GLY A 146 25.51 9.22 -6.16
C GLY A 146 25.42 9.41 -7.67
N TRP A 147 25.82 10.59 -8.16
CA TRP A 147 25.88 10.89 -9.59
C TRP A 147 26.89 10.03 -10.35
N LYS A 148 28.02 9.70 -9.72
CA LYS A 148 29.00 8.76 -10.28
C LYS A 148 28.42 7.35 -10.41
N CYS A 149 27.58 6.92 -9.46
CA CYS A 149 26.89 5.63 -9.55
C CYS A 149 25.88 5.61 -10.70
N PHE A 150 25.15 6.72 -10.92
CA PHE A 150 24.26 6.87 -12.07
C PHE A 150 25.01 6.82 -13.42
N ASP A 151 26.16 7.50 -13.53
CA ASP A 151 26.98 7.48 -14.74
C ASP A 151 27.43 6.07 -15.11
N LEU A 152 27.84 5.31 -14.10
CA LEU A 152 28.28 3.92 -14.20
C LEU A 152 27.14 2.90 -14.35
N ALA A 153 25.88 3.31 -14.22
CA ALA A 153 24.74 2.42 -14.36
C ALA A 153 24.67 1.84 -15.79
N SER A 154 24.25 0.57 -15.89
CA SER A 154 24.02 -0.11 -17.17
C SER A 154 22.88 0.55 -17.96
N ASP A 155 22.92 0.42 -19.29
CA ASP A 155 21.82 0.89 -20.15
C ASP A 155 20.50 0.16 -19.78
N GLU A 156 20.60 -1.10 -19.35
CA GLU A 156 19.49 -1.93 -18.85
C GLU A 156 18.84 -1.34 -17.59
N THR A 157 19.66 -0.92 -16.61
CA THR A 157 19.15 -0.27 -15.39
C THR A 157 18.47 1.07 -15.70
N VAL A 158 19.03 1.87 -16.63
CA VAL A 158 18.39 3.13 -17.05
C VAL A 158 17.08 2.86 -17.78
N GLU A 159 17.04 1.84 -18.64
CA GLU A 159 15.82 1.47 -19.36
C GLU A 159 14.75 0.92 -18.41
N PHE A 160 15.12 0.12 -17.40
CA PHE A 160 14.20 -0.32 -16.36
C PHE A 160 13.52 0.87 -15.66
N ILE A 161 14.29 1.89 -15.29
CA ILE A 161 13.77 3.11 -14.66
C ILE A 161 12.84 3.86 -15.62
N CYS A 162 13.22 3.99 -16.90
CA CYS A 162 12.40 4.67 -17.90
C CYS A 162 11.08 3.94 -18.14
N ALA A 163 11.11 2.62 -18.36
CA ALA A 163 9.94 1.79 -18.53
C ALA A 163 9.01 1.85 -17.31
N ALA A 164 9.57 1.81 -16.09
CA ALA A 164 8.81 1.91 -14.85
C ALA A 164 8.13 3.27 -14.68
N ILE A 165 8.75 4.37 -15.13
CA ILE A 165 8.14 5.70 -15.12
C ILE A 165 7.01 5.79 -16.16
N GLU A 166 7.19 5.16 -17.32
CA GLU A 166 6.19 5.10 -18.39
C GLU A 166 4.97 4.27 -18.02
N MET A 167 5.10 3.26 -17.15
CA MET A 167 3.96 2.55 -16.55
C MET A 167 3.01 3.50 -15.80
N ASN A 168 3.51 4.65 -15.32
CA ASN A 168 2.71 5.71 -14.71
C ASN A 168 2.40 6.88 -15.67
N GLY A 169 2.62 6.70 -16.97
CA GLY A 169 2.33 7.68 -18.02
C GLY A 169 3.32 8.85 -18.14
N ASP A 170 4.47 8.82 -17.45
CA ASP A 170 5.47 9.90 -17.48
C ASP A 170 6.49 9.72 -18.61
N THR A 171 6.01 9.71 -19.85
CA THR A 171 6.86 9.52 -21.05
C THR A 171 7.88 10.63 -21.25
N GLU A 172 7.59 11.86 -20.82
CA GLU A 172 8.50 12.99 -20.99
C GLU A 172 9.78 12.83 -20.15
N VAL A 173 9.64 12.48 -18.87
CA VAL A 173 10.79 12.27 -17.96
C VAL A 173 11.64 11.09 -18.42
N ALA A 174 10.99 9.99 -18.81
CA ALA A 174 11.67 8.82 -19.39
C ALA A 174 12.41 9.19 -20.68
N GLY A 175 11.78 9.98 -21.56
CA GLY A 175 12.38 10.48 -22.79
C GLY A 175 13.66 11.30 -22.53
N TYR A 176 13.63 12.23 -21.57
CA TYR A 176 14.82 13.00 -21.21
C TYR A 176 15.94 12.13 -20.65
N LEU A 177 15.62 11.16 -19.77
CA LEU A 177 16.63 10.25 -19.21
C LEU A 177 17.32 9.40 -20.30
N ARG A 178 16.54 8.87 -21.26
CA ARG A 178 17.10 8.13 -22.41
C ARG A 178 17.99 9.03 -23.28
N GLN A 179 17.53 10.24 -23.59
CA GLN A 179 18.33 11.20 -24.37
C GLN A 179 19.64 11.54 -23.67
N PHE A 180 19.62 11.71 -22.36
CA PHE A 180 20.81 12.00 -21.58
C PHE A 180 21.82 10.84 -21.59
N LYS A 181 21.36 9.59 -21.48
CA LYS A 181 22.24 8.42 -21.53
C LYS A 181 22.77 8.13 -22.96
N ALA A 182 21.98 8.44 -23.98
CA ALA A 182 22.35 8.26 -25.39
C ALA A 182 23.43 9.26 -25.86
N ALA A 183 23.48 10.46 -25.29
CA ALA A 183 24.51 11.44 -25.58
C ALA A 183 25.84 11.00 -24.95
N LYS A 184 26.71 10.32 -25.70
CA LYS A 184 28.06 9.92 -25.23
C LYS A 184 29.11 10.99 -25.61
N PRO A 185 29.88 11.53 -24.65
CA PRO A 185 29.84 11.27 -23.21
C PRO A 185 28.63 11.92 -22.51
N THR A 186 28.06 11.23 -21.52
CA THR A 186 26.90 11.71 -20.74
C THR A 186 27.22 13.06 -20.13
N ASN A 187 26.46 14.10 -20.46
CA ASN A 187 26.60 15.37 -19.78
C ASN A 187 25.87 15.34 -18.43
N LEU A 188 26.51 14.72 -17.43
CA LEU A 188 26.02 14.57 -16.06
C LEU A 188 25.50 15.88 -15.45
N LYS A 189 26.10 17.02 -15.83
CA LYS A 189 25.67 18.33 -15.33
C LYS A 189 24.24 18.64 -15.74
N TYR A 190 23.86 18.41 -17.00
CA TYR A 190 22.48 18.65 -17.44
C TYR A 190 21.47 17.71 -16.78
N VAL A 191 21.84 16.43 -16.58
CA VAL A 191 20.97 15.45 -15.88
C VAL A 191 20.75 15.88 -14.45
N ARG A 192 21.83 16.27 -13.76
CA ARG A 192 21.83 16.78 -12.39
C ARG A 192 20.95 18.02 -12.28
N ASP A 193 21.20 19.03 -13.10
CA ASP A 193 20.43 20.28 -13.10
C ASP A 193 18.94 20.02 -13.36
N TYR A 194 18.60 19.12 -14.29
CA TYR A 194 17.23 18.74 -14.59
C TYR A 194 16.55 18.07 -13.38
N LEU A 195 17.16 17.05 -12.79
CA LEU A 195 16.56 16.29 -11.69
C LEU A 195 16.47 17.14 -10.41
N VAL A 196 17.49 17.92 -10.06
CA VAL A 196 17.47 18.84 -8.92
C VAL A 196 16.36 19.89 -9.08
N LYS A 197 16.22 20.48 -10.28
CA LYS A 197 15.14 21.43 -10.59
C LYS A 197 13.75 20.79 -10.46
N ASN A 198 13.62 19.50 -10.82
CA ASN A 198 12.37 18.75 -10.79
C ASN A 198 12.16 17.91 -9.51
N ARG A 199 12.95 18.13 -8.44
CA ARG A 199 12.84 17.33 -7.20
C ARG A 199 11.42 17.31 -6.60
N LYS A 200 10.76 18.47 -6.54
CA LYS A 200 9.37 18.57 -6.03
C LYS A 200 8.37 17.81 -6.90
N TYR A 201 8.62 17.74 -8.21
CA TYR A 201 7.81 16.98 -9.14
C TYR A 201 7.93 15.48 -8.83
N LEU A 202 9.15 14.96 -8.69
CA LEU A 202 9.41 13.55 -8.33
C LEU A 202 8.78 13.19 -6.98
N GLN A 203 8.91 14.07 -5.98
CA GLN A 203 8.27 13.95 -4.68
C GLN A 203 6.74 13.78 -4.81
N SER A 204 6.11 14.68 -5.58
CA SER A 204 4.67 14.69 -5.81
C SER A 204 4.20 13.44 -6.55
N LYS A 205 4.93 13.00 -7.58
CA LYS A 205 4.61 11.80 -8.36
C LYS A 205 4.69 10.53 -7.51
N MET A 206 5.75 10.36 -6.72
CA MET A 206 5.87 9.21 -5.82
C MET A 206 4.71 9.16 -4.82
N PHE A 207 4.40 10.30 -4.20
CA PHE A 207 3.29 10.36 -3.24
C PHE A 207 1.94 10.08 -3.89
N ARG A 208 1.65 10.75 -5.01
CA ARG A 208 0.38 10.61 -5.72
C ARG A 208 0.18 9.19 -6.25
N TYR A 209 1.20 8.58 -6.85
CA TYR A 209 1.13 7.19 -7.29
C TYR A 209 0.79 6.24 -6.13
N THR A 210 1.38 6.46 -4.96
CA THR A 210 1.09 5.67 -3.75
C THR A 210 -0.37 5.83 -3.32
N VAL A 211 -0.90 7.05 -3.32
CA VAL A 211 -2.29 7.33 -2.95
C VAL A 211 -3.27 6.74 -3.96
N ASP A 212 -3.01 6.94 -5.25
CA ASP A 212 -3.88 6.49 -6.35
C ASP A 212 -3.92 4.95 -6.46
N ASN A 213 -2.88 4.26 -6.00
CA ASN A 213 -2.78 2.80 -6.01
C ASN A 213 -2.78 2.18 -4.60
N ILE A 214 -3.26 2.92 -3.58
CA ILE A 214 -3.08 2.51 -2.18
C ILE A 214 -3.65 1.12 -1.90
N GLU A 215 -4.74 0.73 -2.55
CA GLU A 215 -5.42 -0.56 -2.37
C GLU A 215 -4.62 -1.77 -2.91
N LYS A 216 -3.60 -1.53 -3.73
CA LYS A 216 -2.75 -2.57 -4.33
C LYS A 216 -1.51 -2.91 -3.48
N PHE A 217 -1.25 -2.17 -2.41
CA PHE A 217 -0.12 -2.35 -1.49
C PHE A 217 -0.55 -2.95 -0.15
#